data_AF-A0A0U1KND1-F1
#
_entry.id   AF-A0A0U1KND1-F1
#
_cell.length_a   1.000
_cell.length_b   1.000
_cell.length_c   1.000
_cell.angle_alpha   90.00
_cell.angle_beta   90.00
_cell.angle_gamma   90.00
#
_symmetry.space_group_name_H-M   'P 1'
#
loop_
_entity.id
_entity.type
_entity.pdbx_description
1 polymer ?
#
loop_
_entity_poly.entity_id
_entity_poly.type
_entity_poly.pdbx_seq_one_letter_code
_entity_poly.pdbx_strand_id
1 'polypeptide(L)'
;MQFYKKILFSLMLLVPIILSLGLTTYGADYPYNVPSDVKNNWNNIYAKKTYSETSGKKIVYDVYKDKYVNGGFEIVNLDLGKGTQPYVKFHGWSVLMGYTHHTSTNHNTYIVAKKVTGDRDIGKTFIYNTEEGNRDATEDLEYNNQGDGIYNKCPSGEYNKKGSDCNFEYEDVNWASYLPINELFPDQSEQASYKLYIVKEVGNRIVYTPLILPFSFNNKSHKGGEFSLSSGLNTNNLTMITQNVLRRSYPRESATSVINDLGTDRYFDVGISYEAVNYEESDTAVWYGVKSPEDSYKTKWGQTAYWEFGGNQATIKFIPDSKPPIHKQTDISNERYRNINDFWVQPNDLLKVSLRGYDEESFIDRVYLNLRGSGKDPRVRYNRS
;
A
#
# COMPACT_ATOMS: atom_id res chain seq x y z
N MET A 1 -7.83 19.38 86.34
CA MET A 1 -6.81 18.39 86.77
C MET A 1 -6.34 17.67 85.52
N GLN A 2 -5.03 17.74 85.25
CA GLN A 2 -4.34 17.26 84.05
C GLN A 2 -4.44 15.74 83.86
N PHE A 3 -4.28 15.28 82.60
CA PHE A 3 -3.34 14.24 82.10
C PHE A 3 -3.89 13.64 80.78
N TYR A 4 -3.47 14.11 79.60
CA TYR A 4 -2.41 13.56 78.72
C TYR A 4 -2.54 12.08 78.33
N LYS A 5 -2.83 11.79 77.03
CA LYS A 5 -1.88 11.29 76.00
C LYS A 5 -2.55 10.56 74.83
N LYS A 6 -2.22 11.05 73.62
CA LYS A 6 -1.83 10.33 72.38
C LYS A 6 -2.77 9.25 71.82
N ILE A 7 -3.17 9.40 70.55
CA ILE A 7 -2.83 8.46 69.47
C ILE A 7 -3.09 9.10 68.09
N LEU A 8 -2.09 8.91 67.23
CA LEU A 8 -1.87 9.18 65.82
C LEU A 8 -2.95 9.91 64.99
N PHE A 9 -2.57 11.12 64.54
CA PHE A 9 -3.07 11.74 63.33
C PHE A 9 -2.28 11.18 62.13
N SER A 10 -2.90 10.30 61.34
CA SER A 10 -2.33 9.83 60.08
C SER A 10 -2.56 10.90 59.02
N LEU A 11 -1.55 11.74 58.81
CA LEU A 11 -1.52 12.76 57.77
C LEU A 11 -1.27 12.03 56.44
N MET A 12 -2.33 11.75 55.69
CA MET A 12 -2.24 11.28 54.30
C MET A 12 -1.67 12.42 53.45
N LEU A 13 -0.35 12.41 53.26
CA LEU A 13 0.35 13.20 52.26
C LEU A 13 -0.02 12.60 50.89
N LEU A 14 -1.04 13.17 50.25
CA LEU A 14 -1.31 12.97 48.82
C LEU A 14 -0.23 13.70 48.04
N VAL A 15 0.88 13.02 47.81
CA VAL A 15 1.87 13.40 46.79
C VAL A 15 1.21 13.13 45.44
N PRO A 16 0.97 14.13 44.58
CA PRO A 16 0.72 13.85 43.18
C PRO A 16 2.05 13.36 42.61
N ILE A 17 2.22 12.04 42.54
CA ILE A 17 3.22 11.43 41.68
C ILE A 17 2.78 11.78 40.26
N ILE A 18 3.26 12.92 39.76
CA ILE A 18 3.32 13.20 38.34
C ILE A 18 4.33 12.19 37.81
N LEU A 19 3.83 10.99 37.50
CA LEU A 19 4.47 10.08 36.58
C LEU A 19 4.56 10.84 35.26
N SER A 20 5.68 11.52 35.06
CA SER A 20 6.20 11.80 33.73
C SER A 20 6.52 10.44 33.12
N LEU A 21 5.47 9.74 32.65
CA LEU A 21 5.60 8.82 31.56
C LEU A 21 6.20 9.65 30.44
N GLY A 22 7.50 9.49 30.25
CA GLY A 22 8.14 9.92 29.03
C GLY A 22 7.39 9.23 27.91
N LEU A 23 6.45 9.96 27.30
CA LEU A 23 6.01 9.68 25.96
C LEU A 23 7.26 9.85 25.12
N THR A 24 8.03 8.77 24.95
CA THR A 24 8.93 8.64 23.82
C THR A 24 8.01 8.69 22.62
N THR A 25 7.85 9.89 22.06
CA THR A 25 7.33 10.08 20.71
C THR A 25 8.30 9.33 19.82
N TYR A 26 8.00 8.08 19.50
CA TYR A 26 8.63 7.39 18.38
C TYR A 26 8.32 8.28 17.16
N GLY A 27 9.31 9.07 16.74
CA GLY A 27 9.23 9.71 15.43
C GLY A 27 9.06 8.58 14.43
N ALA A 28 7.98 8.60 13.64
CA ALA A 28 7.65 7.48 12.78
C ALA A 28 8.87 7.10 11.91
N ASP A 29 9.37 5.88 12.07
CA ASP A 29 10.53 5.37 11.33
C ASP A 29 10.21 5.28 9.82
N TYR A 30 8.96 4.99 9.47
CA TYR A 30 8.51 4.86 8.09
C TYR A 30 7.92 6.17 7.57
N PRO A 31 8.03 6.50 6.27
CA PRO A 31 8.73 5.75 5.22
C PRO A 31 10.23 6.10 5.07
N TYR A 32 10.75 7.04 5.86
CA TYR A 32 12.03 7.70 5.56
C TYR A 32 13.27 6.99 6.11
N ASN A 33 13.13 6.09 7.08
CA ASN A 33 14.23 5.32 7.64
C ASN A 33 14.61 4.17 6.70
N VAL A 34 15.45 4.49 5.71
CA VAL A 34 16.05 3.53 4.78
C VAL A 34 17.55 3.47 5.02
N PRO A 35 18.11 2.31 5.38
CA PRO A 35 19.55 2.12 5.59
C PRO A 35 20.38 2.52 4.37
N SER A 36 21.57 3.06 4.61
CA SER A 36 22.49 3.45 3.54
C SER A 36 22.89 2.27 2.65
N ASP A 37 22.97 1.06 3.21
CA ASP A 37 23.29 -0.15 2.45
C ASP A 37 22.22 -0.43 1.39
N VAL A 38 20.93 -0.37 1.78
CA VAL A 38 19.80 -0.48 0.84
C VAL A 38 19.82 0.65 -0.19
N LYS A 39 20.03 1.90 0.22
CA LYS A 39 20.10 3.04 -0.72
C LYS A 39 21.14 2.85 -1.82
N ASN A 40 22.29 2.26 -1.46
CA ASN A 40 23.41 2.08 -2.37
C ASN A 40 23.33 0.80 -3.19
N ASN A 41 22.64 -0.24 -2.69
CA ASN A 41 22.72 -1.59 -3.23
C ASN A 41 21.38 -2.21 -3.66
N TRP A 42 20.25 -1.49 -3.55
CA TRP A 42 18.92 -2.04 -3.87
C TRP A 42 18.82 -2.66 -5.27
N ASN A 43 19.53 -2.12 -6.26
CA ASN A 43 19.48 -2.53 -7.66
C ASN A 43 20.58 -3.54 -8.07
N ASN A 44 21.31 -4.12 -7.12
CA ASN A 44 22.44 -5.02 -7.44
C ASN A 44 21.99 -6.43 -7.82
N ILE A 45 20.95 -6.96 -7.17
CA ILE A 45 20.52 -8.36 -7.35
C ILE A 45 19.09 -8.40 -7.84
N TYR A 46 18.96 -8.61 -9.14
CA TYR A 46 17.67 -8.83 -9.76
C TYR A 46 17.06 -10.17 -9.34
N ALA A 47 15.80 -10.12 -8.92
CA ALA A 47 15.00 -11.27 -8.50
C ALA A 47 13.74 -11.43 -9.37
N LYS A 48 13.25 -12.66 -9.45
CA LYS A 48 12.01 -13.01 -10.14
C LYS A 48 11.31 -14.15 -9.45
N LYS A 49 9.99 -14.17 -9.54
CA LYS A 49 9.13 -15.23 -9.02
C LYS A 49 9.39 -16.60 -9.67
N THR A 50 9.85 -16.60 -10.93
CA THR A 50 10.20 -17.78 -11.73
C THR A 50 11.56 -18.38 -11.41
N TYR A 51 12.37 -17.74 -10.57
CA TYR A 51 13.66 -18.30 -10.18
C TYR A 51 13.50 -19.45 -9.19
N SER A 52 14.50 -20.34 -9.16
CA SER A 52 14.54 -21.45 -8.20
C SER A 52 14.56 -20.95 -6.76
N GLU A 53 13.89 -21.66 -5.85
CA GLU A 53 13.96 -21.45 -4.39
C GLU A 53 15.40 -21.52 -3.86
N THR A 54 16.24 -22.33 -4.52
CA THR A 54 17.67 -22.49 -4.16
C THR A 54 18.58 -21.36 -4.65
N SER A 55 18.05 -20.32 -5.30
CA SER A 55 18.87 -19.27 -5.89
C SER A 55 19.15 -18.10 -4.94
N GLY A 56 18.37 -17.97 -3.87
CA GLY A 56 18.32 -16.76 -3.05
C GLY A 56 17.88 -15.52 -3.85
N LYS A 57 17.09 -15.73 -4.92
CA LYS A 57 16.59 -14.68 -5.82
C LYS A 57 15.11 -14.89 -6.21
N LYS A 58 14.41 -15.85 -5.58
CA LYS A 58 12.98 -16.08 -5.79
C LYS A 58 12.18 -15.17 -4.86
N ILE A 59 11.78 -14.01 -5.36
CA ILE A 59 10.89 -13.11 -4.62
C ILE A 59 9.43 -13.45 -4.95
N VAL A 60 8.62 -13.62 -3.91
CA VAL A 60 7.16 -13.84 -4.01
C VAL A 60 6.49 -12.73 -3.21
N TYR A 61 5.46 -12.11 -3.76
CA TYR A 61 4.73 -11.03 -3.12
C TYR A 61 3.33 -10.91 -3.72
N ASP A 62 2.44 -10.25 -2.97
CA ASP A 62 1.19 -9.69 -3.47
C ASP A 62 1.02 -8.24 -3.01
N VAL A 63 0.19 -7.48 -3.71
CA VAL A 63 -0.39 -6.23 -3.23
C VAL A 63 -1.89 -6.44 -3.13
N TYR A 64 -2.47 -6.21 -1.96
CA TYR A 64 -3.88 -6.50 -1.71
C TYR A 64 -4.78 -5.51 -2.43
N LYS A 65 -5.89 -6.01 -2.97
CA LYS A 65 -6.91 -5.19 -3.60
C LYS A 65 -7.96 -4.71 -2.62
N ASP A 66 -8.48 -5.59 -1.77
CA ASP A 66 -9.67 -5.29 -0.95
C ASP A 66 -9.52 -5.68 0.52
N LYS A 67 -8.42 -6.37 0.89
CA LYS A 67 -8.16 -6.79 2.29
C LYS A 67 -8.11 -5.64 3.31
N TYR A 68 -7.39 -4.56 3.00
CA TYR A 68 -7.17 -3.43 3.92
C TYR A 68 -7.78 -2.11 3.41
N VAL A 69 -7.76 -1.91 2.10
CA VAL A 69 -8.24 -0.68 1.45
C VAL A 69 -9.01 -1.09 0.22
N ASN A 70 -10.30 -0.78 0.16
CA ASN A 70 -11.14 -1.12 -0.99
C ASN A 70 -10.64 -0.41 -2.27
N GLY A 71 -10.39 -1.20 -3.31
CA GLY A 71 -9.86 -0.72 -4.59
C GLY A 71 -8.34 -0.49 -4.62
N GLY A 72 -7.60 -1.08 -3.67
CA GLY A 72 -6.16 -1.32 -3.72
C GLY A 72 -5.29 -0.30 -3.00
N PHE A 73 -5.63 0.99 -3.09
CA PHE A 73 -4.88 2.05 -2.42
C PHE A 73 -5.79 3.19 -1.99
N GLU A 74 -5.29 4.04 -1.09
CA GLU A 74 -5.96 5.27 -0.62
C GLU A 74 -4.97 6.42 -0.49
N ILE A 75 -5.51 7.62 -0.27
CA ILE A 75 -4.71 8.80 0.04
C ILE A 75 -5.02 9.21 1.48
N VAL A 76 -4.00 9.12 2.33
CA VAL A 76 -4.08 9.46 3.75
C VAL A 76 -3.25 10.70 4.06
N ASN A 77 -3.63 11.45 5.10
CA ASN A 77 -2.88 12.62 5.55
C ASN A 77 -2.40 12.37 6.98
N LEU A 78 -1.10 12.18 7.16
CA LEU A 78 -0.49 11.73 8.41
C LEU A 78 0.82 12.49 8.66
N ASP A 79 1.28 12.54 9.91
CA ASP A 79 2.64 12.97 10.23
C ASP A 79 3.51 11.74 10.45
N LEU A 80 4.42 11.49 9.50
CA LEU A 80 5.36 10.38 9.53
C LEU A 80 6.81 10.88 9.65
N GLY A 81 7.04 11.89 10.49
CA GLY A 81 8.38 12.43 10.79
C GLY A 81 8.83 13.58 9.88
N LYS A 82 7.95 14.05 8.99
CA LYS A 82 8.18 15.21 8.10
C LYS A 82 7.02 16.22 8.14
N GLY A 83 6.25 16.21 9.22
CA GLY A 83 5.03 16.99 9.33
C GLY A 83 3.85 16.31 8.64
N THR A 84 2.64 16.80 8.93
CA THR A 84 1.41 16.29 8.33
C THR A 84 1.37 16.54 6.82
N GLN A 85 1.37 15.48 6.02
CA GLN A 85 1.31 15.56 4.56
C GLN A 85 0.57 14.37 3.93
N PRO A 86 0.14 14.47 2.65
CA PRO A 86 -0.55 13.38 1.99
C PRO A 86 0.40 12.27 1.51
N TYR A 87 -0.05 11.02 1.64
CA TYR A 87 0.65 9.82 1.20
C TYR A 87 -0.30 8.93 0.38
N VAL A 88 0.24 8.29 -0.66
CA VAL A 88 -0.42 7.13 -1.29
C VAL A 88 -0.10 5.90 -0.44
N LYS A 89 -1.15 5.30 0.14
CA LYS A 89 -1.06 4.13 1.01
C LYS A 89 -1.62 2.89 0.34
N PHE A 90 -0.84 1.80 0.33
CA PHE A 90 -1.27 0.48 -0.11
C PHE A 90 -0.56 -0.60 0.69
N HIS A 91 -1.12 -1.81 0.68
CA HIS A 91 -0.68 -2.92 1.52
C HIS A 91 -0.31 -4.14 0.68
N GLY A 92 0.60 -4.95 1.20
CA GLY A 92 0.99 -6.20 0.58
C GLY A 92 1.73 -7.10 1.54
N TRP A 93 2.37 -8.11 0.98
CA TRP A 93 3.31 -8.97 1.70
C TRP A 93 4.41 -9.40 0.74
N SER A 94 5.60 -9.76 1.26
CA SER A 94 6.66 -10.26 0.40
C SER A 94 7.70 -11.12 1.13
N VAL A 95 8.21 -12.12 0.41
CA VAL A 95 9.23 -13.07 0.89
C VAL A 95 10.32 -13.32 -0.15
N LEU A 96 11.50 -13.69 0.34
CA LEU A 96 12.55 -14.29 -0.47
C LEU A 96 12.49 -15.82 -0.30
N MET A 97 11.56 -16.43 -1.04
CA MET A 97 11.19 -17.83 -0.91
C MET A 97 12.40 -18.77 -1.12
N GLY A 98 12.61 -19.67 -0.16
CA GLY A 98 13.70 -20.65 -0.18
C GLY A 98 15.05 -20.13 0.31
N TYR A 99 15.20 -18.82 0.58
CA TYR A 99 16.51 -18.27 0.96
C TYR A 99 16.91 -18.61 2.39
N THR A 100 16.09 -18.31 3.39
CA THR A 100 16.26 -18.66 4.81
C THR A 100 14.97 -18.37 5.58
N HIS A 101 14.90 -18.74 6.86
CA HIS A 101 13.78 -18.36 7.74
C HIS A 101 13.65 -16.84 7.79
N HIS A 102 12.45 -16.33 7.57
CA HIS A 102 12.12 -14.93 7.86
C HIS A 102 11.57 -14.88 9.28
N THR A 103 12.15 -13.99 10.08
CA THR A 103 11.70 -13.68 11.44
C THR A 103 11.37 -12.19 11.49
N SER A 104 10.61 -11.79 12.50
CA SER A 104 10.22 -10.40 12.79
C SER A 104 11.35 -9.35 12.85
N THR A 105 12.62 -9.78 12.80
CA THR A 105 13.78 -8.89 12.96
C THR A 105 14.83 -9.04 11.86
N ASN A 106 14.65 -9.95 10.90
CA ASN A 106 15.70 -10.27 9.94
C ASN A 106 15.35 -9.91 8.50
N HIS A 107 14.22 -9.27 8.26
CA HIS A 107 13.83 -8.84 6.94
C HIS A 107 13.28 -7.44 6.95
N ASN A 108 13.25 -6.81 5.77
CA ASN A 108 12.55 -5.56 5.53
C ASN A 108 12.02 -5.54 4.09
N THR A 109 10.97 -4.75 3.85
CA THR A 109 10.47 -4.48 2.50
C THR A 109 10.59 -2.99 2.20
N TYR A 110 10.95 -2.66 0.97
CA TYR A 110 11.05 -1.28 0.51
C TYR A 110 10.36 -1.12 -0.84
N ILE A 111 9.77 0.06 -1.06
CA ILE A 111 9.24 0.47 -2.35
C ILE A 111 10.14 1.53 -2.96
N VAL A 112 10.57 1.29 -4.19
CA VAL A 112 11.39 2.24 -4.96
C VAL A 112 10.53 2.88 -6.02
N ALA A 113 10.51 4.20 -6.07
CA ALA A 113 9.84 4.98 -7.10
C ALA A 113 10.88 5.68 -7.99
N LYS A 114 10.88 5.36 -9.29
CA LYS A 114 11.76 6.00 -10.27
C LYS A 114 10.95 6.85 -11.24
N LYS A 115 11.21 8.16 -11.28
CA LYS A 115 10.48 9.09 -12.16
C LYS A 115 10.74 8.73 -13.63
N VAL A 116 9.68 8.62 -14.42
CA VAL A 116 9.78 8.29 -15.86
C VAL A 116 9.11 9.31 -16.77
N THR A 117 8.14 10.08 -16.27
CA THR A 117 7.56 11.22 -17.00
C THR A 117 7.42 12.42 -16.09
N GLY A 118 7.42 13.61 -16.70
CA GLY A 118 7.32 14.89 -16.01
C GLY A 118 8.25 15.94 -16.61
N ASP A 119 8.24 17.14 -16.05
CA ASP A 119 8.97 18.30 -16.56
C ASP A 119 10.42 18.37 -16.07
N ARG A 120 10.69 17.78 -14.90
CA ARG A 120 12.01 17.78 -14.23
C ARG A 120 12.32 16.44 -13.58
N ASP A 121 13.59 16.23 -13.22
CA ASP A 121 14.06 15.08 -12.41
C ASP A 121 13.73 13.69 -13.00
N ILE A 122 13.60 13.57 -14.33
CA ILE A 122 13.41 12.26 -14.97
C ILE A 122 14.58 11.34 -14.64
N GLY A 123 14.28 10.10 -14.23
CA GLY A 123 15.27 9.13 -13.79
C GLY A 123 15.65 9.21 -12.31
N LYS A 124 15.23 10.27 -11.59
CA LYS A 124 15.42 10.36 -10.14
C LYS A 124 14.71 9.22 -9.43
N THR A 125 15.39 8.68 -8.42
CA THR A 125 14.97 7.50 -7.68
C THR A 125 14.76 7.86 -6.23
N PHE A 126 13.63 7.42 -5.68
CA PHE A 126 13.27 7.54 -4.28
C PHE A 126 13.06 6.14 -3.72
N ILE A 127 13.51 5.91 -2.48
CA ILE A 127 13.43 4.60 -1.82
C ILE A 127 12.76 4.84 -0.47
N TYR A 128 11.73 4.07 -0.20
CA TYR A 128 10.87 4.21 0.97
C TYR A 128 10.78 2.88 1.71
N ASN A 129 10.97 2.92 3.03
CA ASN A 129 10.71 1.78 3.89
C ASN A 129 9.20 1.60 4.08
N THR A 130 8.76 0.37 4.29
CA THR A 130 7.37 0.03 4.56
C THR A 130 7.17 -0.29 6.04
N GLU A 131 6.05 0.11 6.61
CA GLU A 131 5.65 -0.31 7.95
C GLU A 131 5.37 -1.81 7.96
N GLU A 132 6.09 -2.56 8.78
CA GLU A 132 5.92 -4.02 8.90
C GLU A 132 4.65 -4.37 9.67
N GLY A 133 4.02 -5.47 9.30
CA GLY A 133 2.89 -6.05 10.01
C GLY A 133 3.27 -7.35 10.72
N ASN A 134 2.26 -8.09 11.16
CA ASN A 134 2.42 -9.29 12.00
C ASN A 134 1.76 -10.55 11.43
N ARG A 135 1.73 -10.70 10.10
CA ARG A 135 1.12 -11.84 9.42
C ARG A 135 2.16 -12.73 8.76
N ASP A 136 1.91 -14.02 8.87
CA ASP A 136 2.83 -15.05 8.39
C ASP A 136 2.33 -15.64 7.07
N ALA A 137 3.24 -15.89 6.14
CA ALA A 137 2.95 -16.61 4.90
C ALA A 137 3.35 -18.09 4.98
N THR A 138 3.81 -18.57 6.14
CA THR A 138 4.38 -19.90 6.33
C THR A 138 3.44 -21.00 5.85
N GLU A 139 2.23 -21.06 6.41
CA GLU A 139 1.23 -22.09 6.12
C GLU A 139 0.78 -22.08 4.66
N ASP A 140 0.60 -20.88 4.07
CA ASP A 140 0.22 -20.74 2.66
C ASP A 140 1.33 -21.23 1.71
N LEU A 141 2.60 -21.03 2.07
CA LEU A 141 3.78 -21.37 1.24
C LEU A 141 4.35 -22.76 1.51
N GLU A 142 3.89 -23.43 2.55
CA GLU A 142 4.39 -24.72 2.98
C GLU A 142 4.15 -25.81 1.93
N TYR A 143 5.23 -26.50 1.56
CA TYR A 143 5.15 -27.69 0.74
C TYR A 143 4.59 -28.85 1.56
N ASN A 144 3.54 -29.49 1.02
CA ASN A 144 2.88 -30.65 1.62
C ASN A 144 2.31 -30.38 3.02
N ASN A 145 1.75 -29.18 3.23
CA ASN A 145 1.07 -28.79 4.46
C ASN A 145 0.07 -29.88 4.93
N GLN A 146 0.19 -30.26 6.21
CA GLN A 146 -0.60 -31.33 6.86
C GLN A 146 -1.58 -30.81 7.93
N GLY A 147 -1.75 -29.50 8.06
CA GLY A 147 -2.48 -28.84 9.14
C GLY A 147 -1.52 -28.12 10.09
N ASP A 148 -1.90 -28.01 11.36
CA ASP A 148 -1.19 -27.17 12.34
C ASP A 148 0.32 -27.46 12.45
N GLY A 149 1.13 -26.43 12.21
CA GLY A 149 2.58 -26.44 12.35
C GLY A 149 3.30 -26.81 11.06
N ILE A 150 4.62 -26.60 11.05
CA ILE A 150 5.40 -26.66 9.81
C ILE A 150 5.88 -28.09 9.56
N TYR A 151 5.35 -28.73 8.51
CA TYR A 151 5.82 -30.02 8.04
C TYR A 151 7.28 -29.92 7.59
N ASN A 152 8.13 -30.83 8.08
CA ASN A 152 9.54 -30.93 7.69
C ASN A 152 10.27 -29.57 7.71
N LYS A 153 10.15 -28.83 8.82
CA LYS A 153 10.78 -27.52 9.01
C LYS A 153 12.29 -27.58 8.79
N CYS A 154 12.84 -26.59 8.08
CA CYS A 154 14.29 -26.47 7.90
C CYS A 154 15.00 -26.25 9.25
N PRO A 155 16.18 -26.86 9.44
CA PRO A 155 17.07 -26.50 10.55
C PRO A 155 17.46 -25.01 10.54
N SER A 156 17.71 -24.47 11.72
CA SER A 156 18.20 -23.09 11.87
C SER A 156 19.53 -22.89 11.13
N GLY A 157 19.68 -21.75 10.45
CA GLY A 157 20.88 -21.40 9.69
C GLY A 157 20.96 -22.04 8.30
N GLU A 158 19.94 -22.79 7.87
CA GLU A 158 19.87 -23.27 6.50
C GLU A 158 19.55 -22.14 5.52
N TYR A 159 20.07 -22.31 4.30
CA TYR A 159 19.82 -21.41 3.19
C TYR A 159 19.54 -22.15 1.88
N ASN A 160 18.83 -21.48 0.97
CA ASN A 160 18.67 -21.90 -0.42
C ASN A 160 18.14 -23.34 -0.57
N LYS A 161 17.05 -23.66 0.13
CA LYS A 161 16.37 -24.96 0.07
C LYS A 161 15.07 -24.86 -0.70
N LYS A 162 14.68 -25.97 -1.33
CA LYS A 162 13.33 -26.12 -1.88
C LYS A 162 12.39 -26.57 -0.78
N GLY A 163 11.10 -26.24 -0.89
CA GLY A 163 10.08 -26.74 0.03
C GLY A 163 10.02 -28.28 0.12
N SER A 164 10.38 -28.99 -0.96
CA SER A 164 10.48 -30.45 -0.96
C SER A 164 11.61 -31.01 -0.09
N ASP A 165 12.64 -30.21 0.18
CA ASP A 165 13.78 -30.60 1.02
C ASP A 165 13.45 -30.34 2.50
N CYS A 166 12.95 -29.13 2.79
CA CYS A 166 12.41 -28.68 4.06
C CYS A 166 11.67 -27.34 3.89
N ASN A 167 10.79 -26.99 4.83
CA ASN A 167 10.01 -25.75 4.79
C ASN A 167 10.62 -24.65 5.68
N PHE A 168 10.74 -23.44 5.14
CA PHE A 168 11.16 -22.25 5.90
C PHE A 168 9.96 -21.53 6.51
N GLU A 169 10.21 -20.81 7.60
CA GLU A 169 9.27 -19.84 8.17
C GLU A 169 9.28 -18.54 7.39
N TYR A 170 8.09 -17.95 7.26
CA TYR A 170 7.84 -16.66 6.64
C TYR A 170 7.02 -15.78 7.59
N GLU A 171 7.61 -15.40 8.73
CA GLU A 171 6.95 -14.62 9.79
C GLU A 171 6.90 -13.12 9.48
N ASP A 172 5.83 -12.44 9.89
CA ASP A 172 5.69 -10.96 9.87
C ASP A 172 5.95 -10.31 8.48
N VAL A 173 5.57 -11.01 7.41
CA VAL A 173 5.96 -10.66 6.02
C VAL A 173 5.05 -9.66 5.34
N ASN A 174 3.95 -9.26 5.99
CA ASN A 174 3.05 -8.23 5.47
C ASN A 174 3.56 -6.81 5.79
N TRP A 175 3.12 -5.84 4.99
CA TRP A 175 3.60 -4.47 5.10
C TRP A 175 2.58 -3.45 4.60
N ALA A 176 2.75 -2.20 5.02
CA ALA A 176 2.07 -1.02 4.52
C ALA A 176 3.08 -0.02 3.94
N SER A 177 2.87 0.39 2.69
CA SER A 177 3.71 1.38 2.02
C SER A 177 3.07 2.77 2.11
N TYR A 178 3.88 3.80 2.37
CA TYR A 178 3.47 5.20 2.37
C TYR A 178 4.34 5.99 1.40
N LEU A 179 3.83 6.29 0.20
CA LEU A 179 4.55 7.08 -0.79
C LEU A 179 4.21 8.58 -0.63
N PRO A 180 5.16 9.46 -0.26
CA PRO A 180 4.87 10.86 0.01
C PRO A 180 4.50 11.61 -1.26
N ILE A 181 3.26 12.13 -1.33
CA ILE A 181 2.76 12.81 -2.53
C ILE A 181 3.53 14.11 -2.79
N ASN A 182 3.82 14.90 -1.75
CA ASN A 182 4.50 16.18 -1.94
C ASN A 182 5.96 16.02 -2.40
N GLU A 183 6.58 14.87 -2.18
CA GLU A 183 7.95 14.59 -2.62
C GLU A 183 7.98 14.06 -4.07
N LEU A 184 7.07 13.13 -4.39
CA LEU A 184 6.98 12.55 -5.73
C LEU A 184 6.27 13.48 -6.72
N PHE A 185 5.31 14.26 -6.26
CA PHE A 185 4.49 15.15 -7.09
C PHE A 185 4.47 16.56 -6.49
N PRO A 186 5.64 17.24 -6.44
CA PRO A 186 5.76 18.56 -5.81
C PRO A 186 5.00 19.64 -6.58
N ASP A 187 4.85 19.47 -7.90
CA ASP A 187 4.01 20.30 -8.75
C ASP A 187 2.75 19.51 -9.16
N GLN A 188 1.60 19.92 -8.62
CA GLN A 188 0.30 19.29 -8.90
C GLN A 188 -0.40 19.90 -10.12
N SER A 189 0.30 20.72 -10.91
CA SER A 189 -0.11 21.07 -12.27
C SER A 189 0.60 20.22 -13.33
N GLU A 190 1.62 19.45 -12.92
CA GLU A 190 2.43 18.61 -13.79
C GLU A 190 1.87 17.19 -13.86
N GLN A 191 1.67 16.67 -15.08
CA GLN A 191 1.43 15.24 -15.25
C GLN A 191 2.74 14.45 -15.13
N ALA A 192 2.99 13.85 -13.98
CA ALA A 192 4.18 13.04 -13.71
C ALA A 192 3.85 11.57 -13.45
N SER A 193 4.83 10.69 -13.65
CA SER A 193 4.68 9.26 -13.33
C SER A 193 5.99 8.61 -12.88
N TYR A 194 5.85 7.59 -12.05
CA TYR A 194 6.95 6.85 -11.43
C TYR A 194 6.73 5.35 -11.61
N LYS A 195 7.75 4.66 -12.12
CA LYS A 195 7.79 3.19 -12.11
C LYS A 195 8.18 2.69 -10.74
N LEU A 196 7.45 1.68 -10.26
CA LEU A 196 7.63 1.12 -8.93
C LEU A 196 8.42 -0.19 -8.97
N TYR A 197 9.31 -0.37 -8.01
CA TYR A 197 9.98 -1.64 -7.73
C TYR A 197 9.70 -2.04 -6.28
N ILE A 198 9.68 -3.33 -6.03
CA ILE A 198 9.72 -3.89 -4.69
C ILE A 198 11.12 -4.42 -4.42
N VAL A 199 11.64 -4.09 -3.25
CA VAL A 199 12.94 -4.56 -2.75
C VAL A 199 12.68 -5.34 -1.48
N LYS A 200 13.23 -6.55 -1.40
CA LYS A 200 13.18 -7.39 -0.20
C LYS A 200 14.61 -7.55 0.31
N GLU A 201 14.79 -7.24 1.59
CA GLU A 201 15.99 -7.53 2.35
C GLU A 201 15.70 -8.68 3.31
N VAL A 202 16.58 -9.69 3.35
CA VAL A 202 16.53 -10.79 4.33
C VAL A 202 17.97 -11.09 4.77
N GLY A 203 18.27 -10.89 6.04
CA GLY A 203 19.64 -10.92 6.57
C GLY A 203 20.51 -9.88 5.85
N ASN A 204 21.50 -10.35 5.10
CA ASN A 204 22.40 -9.50 4.28
C ASN A 204 22.07 -9.55 2.78
N ARG A 205 20.90 -10.10 2.40
CA ARG A 205 20.51 -10.32 1.02
C ARG A 205 19.45 -9.32 0.61
N ILE A 206 19.85 -8.34 -0.20
CA ILE A 206 18.96 -7.35 -0.80
C ILE A 206 18.69 -7.77 -2.24
N VAL A 207 17.42 -7.97 -2.60
CA VAL A 207 17.00 -8.26 -3.97
C VAL A 207 15.90 -7.30 -4.40
N TYR A 208 15.77 -7.09 -5.71
CA TYR A 208 14.71 -6.24 -6.25
C TYR A 208 14.04 -6.85 -7.48
N THR A 209 12.82 -6.41 -7.73
CA THR A 209 12.10 -6.70 -8.98
C THR A 209 11.11 -5.58 -9.30
N PRO A 210 10.77 -5.35 -10.58
CA PRO A 210 9.62 -4.53 -10.94
C PRO A 210 8.39 -4.95 -10.15
N LEU A 211 7.74 -3.99 -9.50
CA LEU A 211 6.47 -4.25 -8.85
C LEU A 211 5.43 -4.48 -9.95
N ILE A 212 4.66 -5.54 -9.86
CA ILE A 212 3.54 -5.86 -10.74
C ILE A 212 2.32 -6.05 -9.86
N LEU A 213 1.25 -5.32 -10.17
CA LEU A 213 -0.02 -5.38 -9.46
C LEU A 213 -0.89 -6.42 -10.17
N PRO A 214 -1.31 -7.49 -9.49
CA PRO A 214 -2.16 -8.53 -10.07
C PRO A 214 -3.64 -8.11 -10.22
N PHE A 215 -3.92 -6.80 -10.06
CA PHE A 215 -5.26 -6.25 -10.05
C PHE A 215 -5.32 -4.88 -10.72
N SER A 216 -6.51 -4.52 -11.17
CA SER A 216 -6.85 -3.14 -11.53
C SER A 216 -7.30 -2.39 -10.28
N PHE A 217 -6.57 -1.32 -9.94
CA PHE A 217 -6.94 -0.43 -8.84
C PHE A 217 -7.77 0.74 -9.34
N ASN A 218 -8.59 1.29 -8.44
CA ASN A 218 -9.44 2.43 -8.74
C ASN A 218 -8.65 3.73 -8.55
N ASN A 219 -8.73 4.63 -9.53
CA ASN A 219 -8.14 5.96 -9.41
C ASN A 219 -8.72 6.72 -8.21
N LYS A 220 -7.92 7.60 -7.61
CA LYS A 220 -8.30 8.41 -6.44
C LYS A 220 -8.11 9.89 -6.74
N SER A 221 -9.20 10.67 -6.64
CA SER A 221 -9.14 12.12 -6.82
C SER A 221 -8.33 12.79 -5.71
N HIS A 222 -7.48 13.75 -6.06
CA HIS A 222 -6.69 14.54 -5.13
C HIS A 222 -6.33 15.91 -5.72
N LYS A 223 -6.71 16.99 -5.00
CA LYS A 223 -6.31 18.38 -5.27
C LYS A 223 -6.32 18.78 -6.77
N GLY A 224 -7.48 18.67 -7.42
CA GLY A 224 -7.63 19.11 -8.82
C GLY A 224 -6.98 18.15 -9.83
N GLY A 225 -7.08 16.85 -9.56
CA GLY A 225 -6.56 15.80 -10.42
C GLY A 225 -6.84 14.42 -9.83
N GLU A 226 -6.26 13.39 -10.42
CA GLU A 226 -6.38 12.01 -9.98
C GLU A 226 -5.02 11.31 -9.88
N PHE A 227 -4.89 10.44 -8.88
CA PHE A 227 -3.84 9.44 -8.80
C PHE A 227 -4.32 8.14 -9.39
N SER A 228 -3.46 7.52 -10.19
CA SER A 228 -3.60 6.14 -10.65
C SER A 228 -2.40 5.32 -10.19
N LEU A 229 -2.65 4.08 -9.79
CA LEU A 229 -1.64 3.08 -9.47
C LEU A 229 -1.99 1.82 -10.25
N SER A 230 -1.25 1.52 -11.32
CA SER A 230 -1.67 0.50 -12.28
C SER A 230 -0.49 -0.24 -12.90
N SER A 231 -0.70 -1.52 -13.20
CA SER A 231 0.19 -2.36 -14.02
C SER A 231 -0.30 -2.49 -15.47
N GLY A 232 -1.25 -1.64 -15.89
CA GLY A 232 -1.75 -1.62 -17.26
C GLY A 232 -2.75 -2.73 -17.56
N LEU A 233 -2.66 -3.29 -18.77
CA LEU A 233 -3.60 -4.29 -19.29
C LEU A 233 -3.16 -5.72 -18.93
N ASN A 234 -4.09 -6.67 -18.99
CA ASN A 234 -3.85 -8.10 -18.79
C ASN A 234 -3.32 -8.48 -17.39
N THR A 235 -3.63 -7.66 -16.38
CA THR A 235 -3.29 -7.95 -14.97
C THR A 235 -4.01 -9.19 -14.43
N ASN A 236 -5.11 -9.59 -15.08
CA ASN A 236 -5.86 -10.80 -14.80
C ASN A 236 -5.29 -12.06 -15.48
N ASN A 237 -4.27 -11.96 -16.34
CA ASN A 237 -3.63 -13.14 -16.91
C ASN A 237 -2.55 -13.67 -15.97
N LEU A 238 -2.65 -14.94 -15.60
CA LEU A 238 -1.74 -15.63 -14.69
C LEU A 238 -1.09 -16.81 -15.40
N THR A 239 0.24 -16.80 -15.51
CA THR A 239 0.97 -17.94 -16.08
C THR A 239 1.37 -18.90 -14.96
N MET A 240 1.01 -20.19 -15.10
CA MET A 240 1.44 -21.20 -14.14
C MET A 240 2.94 -21.46 -14.28
N ILE A 241 3.70 -21.23 -13.20
CA ILE A 241 5.17 -21.34 -13.21
C ILE A 241 5.71 -22.47 -12.32
N THR A 242 4.82 -23.21 -11.66
CA THR A 242 5.18 -24.29 -10.74
C THR A 242 4.54 -25.60 -11.16
N GLN A 243 5.31 -26.69 -11.14
CA GLN A 243 4.82 -28.02 -11.46
C GLN A 243 4.01 -28.62 -10.30
N ASN A 244 3.15 -29.59 -10.61
CA ASN A 244 2.38 -30.37 -9.64
C ASN A 244 1.47 -29.50 -8.73
N VAL A 245 0.98 -28.38 -9.25
CA VAL A 245 0.05 -27.51 -8.50
C VAL A 245 -1.36 -28.04 -8.67
N LEU A 246 -2.00 -28.42 -7.57
CA LEU A 246 -3.33 -29.01 -7.56
C LEU A 246 -4.41 -28.04 -8.03
N ARG A 247 -5.33 -28.50 -8.88
CA ARG A 247 -6.52 -27.76 -9.34
C ARG A 247 -7.62 -27.80 -8.27
N ARG A 248 -7.49 -26.95 -7.26
CA ARG A 248 -8.39 -26.89 -6.09
C ARG A 248 -9.73 -26.26 -6.42
N SER A 249 -10.82 -26.74 -5.84
CA SER A 249 -12.18 -26.23 -6.05
C SER A 249 -12.48 -24.99 -5.19
N TYR A 250 -11.74 -24.79 -4.11
CA TYR A 250 -11.75 -23.58 -3.27
C TYR A 250 -10.34 -23.33 -2.67
N PRO A 251 -10.04 -22.10 -2.22
CA PRO A 251 -8.76 -21.75 -1.58
C PRO A 251 -8.42 -22.69 -0.43
N ARG A 252 -7.15 -23.14 -0.34
CA ARG A 252 -6.65 -23.98 0.75
C ARG A 252 -7.39 -25.32 0.95
N GLU A 253 -8.09 -25.82 -0.07
CA GLU A 253 -8.62 -27.19 -0.06
C GLU A 253 -7.54 -28.22 0.31
N SER A 254 -7.85 -29.31 1.01
CA SER A 254 -6.85 -30.33 1.33
C SER A 254 -6.38 -31.08 0.08
N ALA A 255 -5.11 -31.52 0.04
CA ALA A 255 -4.59 -32.28 -1.09
C ALA A 255 -5.35 -33.61 -1.31
N THR A 256 -5.70 -34.29 -0.21
CA THR A 256 -6.49 -35.53 -0.24
C THR A 256 -7.85 -35.34 -0.91
N SER A 257 -8.54 -34.22 -0.65
CA SER A 257 -9.82 -33.90 -1.31
C SER A 257 -9.65 -33.83 -2.83
N VAL A 258 -8.64 -33.09 -3.31
CA VAL A 258 -8.37 -32.94 -4.75
C VAL A 258 -7.99 -34.28 -5.39
N ILE A 259 -7.16 -35.08 -4.73
CA ILE A 259 -6.74 -36.40 -5.24
C ILE A 259 -7.94 -37.32 -5.39
N ASN A 260 -8.87 -37.31 -4.43
CA ASN A 260 -10.08 -38.12 -4.49
C ASN A 260 -11.05 -37.67 -5.59
N ASP A 261 -11.14 -36.36 -5.85
CA ASP A 261 -12.02 -35.77 -6.87
C ASP A 261 -11.47 -35.96 -8.29
N LEU A 262 -10.19 -35.62 -8.51
CA LEU A 262 -9.60 -35.50 -9.85
C LEU A 262 -8.71 -36.68 -10.25
N GLY A 263 -8.35 -37.56 -9.31
CA GLY A 263 -7.50 -38.71 -9.59
C GLY A 263 -6.14 -38.29 -10.16
N THR A 264 -5.67 -38.93 -11.24
CA THR A 264 -4.34 -38.68 -11.83
C THR A 264 -4.24 -37.38 -12.61
N ASP A 265 -5.35 -36.85 -13.13
CA ASP A 265 -5.41 -35.60 -13.86
C ASP A 265 -5.85 -34.48 -12.92
N ARG A 266 -4.92 -33.96 -12.11
CA ARG A 266 -5.23 -33.08 -10.97
C ARG A 266 -4.39 -31.80 -10.91
N TYR A 267 -3.50 -31.58 -11.87
CA TYR A 267 -2.52 -30.49 -11.80
C TYR A 267 -2.74 -29.45 -12.89
N PHE A 268 -2.47 -28.18 -12.59
CA PHE A 268 -2.36 -27.17 -13.64
C PHE A 268 -1.18 -27.47 -14.57
N ASP A 269 -1.31 -27.06 -15.83
CA ASP A 269 -0.25 -27.18 -16.83
C ASP A 269 0.71 -26.00 -16.73
N VAL A 270 1.99 -26.30 -16.57
CA VAL A 270 3.05 -25.29 -16.45
C VAL A 270 3.28 -24.59 -17.79
N GLY A 271 3.46 -23.27 -17.74
CA GLY A 271 3.65 -22.41 -18.90
C GLY A 271 2.34 -21.98 -19.57
N ILE A 272 1.19 -22.53 -19.14
CA ILE A 272 -0.12 -22.10 -19.62
C ILE A 272 -0.55 -20.83 -18.88
N SER A 273 -1.08 -19.88 -19.66
CA SER A 273 -1.72 -18.67 -19.15
C SER A 273 -3.20 -18.94 -18.90
N TYR A 274 -3.65 -18.63 -17.70
CA TYR A 274 -5.03 -18.74 -17.26
C TYR A 274 -5.59 -17.36 -16.94
N GLU A 275 -6.88 -17.14 -17.19
CA GLU A 275 -7.57 -15.91 -16.82
C GLU A 275 -8.08 -16.01 -15.38
N ALA A 276 -7.62 -15.09 -14.53
CA ALA A 276 -8.12 -14.90 -13.18
C ALA A 276 -9.53 -14.30 -13.22
N VAL A 277 -10.45 -14.98 -12.56
CA VAL A 277 -11.87 -14.60 -12.47
C VAL A 277 -12.31 -14.34 -11.04
N ASN A 278 -11.50 -14.73 -10.05
CA ASN A 278 -11.76 -14.50 -8.65
C ASN A 278 -10.45 -14.45 -7.84
N TYR A 279 -10.52 -13.92 -6.64
CA TYR A 279 -9.38 -13.83 -5.71
C TYR A 279 -9.87 -13.96 -4.27
N GLU A 280 -9.00 -14.46 -3.40
CA GLU A 280 -9.27 -14.63 -1.99
C GLU A 280 -8.04 -14.10 -1.21
N GLU A 281 -8.26 -13.08 -0.38
CA GLU A 281 -7.20 -12.31 0.31
C GLU A 281 -7.38 -12.31 1.86
N SER A 282 -8.20 -13.19 2.44
CA SER A 282 -8.47 -13.18 3.89
C SER A 282 -7.22 -13.53 4.71
N ASP A 283 -6.33 -14.35 4.16
CA ASP A 283 -5.03 -14.67 4.77
C ASP A 283 -3.84 -13.96 4.10
N THR A 284 -2.62 -14.31 4.45
CA THR A 284 -1.42 -13.63 3.96
C THR A 284 -1.26 -13.78 2.45
N ALA A 285 -1.15 -15.00 1.92
CA ALA A 285 -1.01 -15.19 0.48
C ALA A 285 -2.36 -15.06 -0.24
N VAL A 286 -2.36 -14.41 -1.41
CA VAL A 286 -3.55 -14.34 -2.24
C VAL A 286 -3.72 -15.66 -2.99
N TRP A 287 -4.94 -16.17 -2.96
CA TRP A 287 -5.36 -17.29 -3.79
C TRP A 287 -6.13 -16.78 -5.01
N TYR A 288 -5.70 -17.21 -6.19
CA TYR A 288 -6.32 -16.82 -7.45
C TYR A 288 -7.19 -17.94 -7.99
N GLY A 289 -8.45 -17.61 -8.26
CA GLY A 289 -9.40 -18.48 -8.94
C GLY A 289 -9.34 -18.23 -10.45
N VAL A 290 -9.00 -19.26 -11.21
CA VAL A 290 -8.84 -19.22 -12.67
C VAL A 290 -9.79 -20.18 -13.37
N LYS A 291 -10.10 -19.92 -14.64
CA LYS A 291 -10.86 -20.86 -15.48
C LYS A 291 -9.94 -21.97 -15.98
N SER A 292 -10.17 -23.21 -15.56
CA SER A 292 -9.41 -24.38 -16.02
C SER A 292 -10.09 -25.00 -17.26
N PRO A 293 -9.41 -25.06 -18.42
CA PRO A 293 -9.91 -25.78 -19.60
C PRO A 293 -10.10 -27.28 -19.34
N GLU A 294 -9.26 -27.87 -18.49
CA GLU A 294 -9.28 -29.29 -18.10
C GLU A 294 -10.55 -29.63 -17.29
N ASP A 295 -11.07 -28.66 -16.53
CA ASP A 295 -12.22 -28.83 -15.64
C ASP A 295 -13.53 -28.24 -16.22
N SER A 296 -13.70 -28.27 -17.55
CA SER A 296 -14.88 -27.70 -18.23
C SER A 296 -15.13 -26.23 -17.87
N TYR A 297 -14.07 -25.43 -17.76
CA TYR A 297 -14.10 -24.01 -17.38
C TYR A 297 -14.71 -23.74 -15.99
N LYS A 298 -14.66 -24.73 -15.09
CA LYS A 298 -14.87 -24.48 -13.66
C LYS A 298 -13.74 -23.61 -13.11
N THR A 299 -14.07 -22.85 -12.07
CA THR A 299 -13.07 -22.04 -11.38
C THR A 299 -12.23 -22.95 -10.48
N LYS A 300 -10.92 -22.93 -10.68
CA LYS A 300 -9.94 -23.68 -9.91
C LYS A 300 -8.93 -22.73 -9.29
N TRP A 301 -8.40 -23.08 -8.12
CA TRP A 301 -7.65 -22.16 -7.27
C TRP A 301 -6.20 -22.59 -7.12
N GLY A 302 -5.30 -21.60 -7.13
CA GLY A 302 -3.89 -21.76 -6.79
C GLY A 302 -3.37 -20.51 -6.09
N GLN A 303 -2.45 -20.67 -5.15
CA GLN A 303 -1.86 -19.54 -4.43
C GLN A 303 -0.85 -18.77 -5.30
N THR A 304 -0.60 -17.51 -4.93
CA THR A 304 0.25 -16.58 -5.69
C THR A 304 1.61 -17.15 -6.06
N ALA A 305 2.26 -17.94 -5.20
CA ALA A 305 3.62 -18.43 -5.41
C ALA A 305 3.77 -19.27 -6.69
N TYR A 306 2.66 -19.80 -7.19
CA TYR A 306 2.59 -20.64 -8.38
C TYR A 306 2.32 -19.88 -9.67
N TRP A 307 1.98 -18.59 -9.58
CA TRP A 307 1.57 -17.75 -10.70
C TRP A 307 2.58 -16.66 -10.97
N GLU A 308 3.03 -16.52 -12.22
CA GLU A 308 3.61 -15.28 -12.72
C GLU A 308 2.49 -14.34 -13.19
N PHE A 309 2.53 -13.11 -12.69
CA PHE A 309 1.53 -12.10 -13.03
C PHE A 309 1.82 -11.51 -14.40
N GLY A 310 0.77 -11.43 -15.21
CA GLY A 310 0.76 -10.59 -16.40
C GLY A 310 0.79 -9.11 -16.06
N GLY A 311 0.63 -8.28 -17.10
CA GLY A 311 0.73 -6.84 -16.98
C GLY A 311 2.16 -6.31 -17.06
N ASN A 312 2.26 -4.99 -16.92
CA ASN A 312 3.50 -4.23 -16.96
C ASN A 312 3.96 -3.89 -15.55
N GLN A 313 5.17 -3.35 -15.46
CA GLN A 313 5.63 -2.74 -14.22
C GLN A 313 4.65 -1.65 -13.75
N ALA A 314 4.26 -1.75 -12.49
CA ALA A 314 3.41 -0.83 -11.79
C ALA A 314 3.92 0.60 -11.91
N THR A 315 3.01 1.50 -12.26
CA THR A 315 3.28 2.93 -12.35
C THR A 315 2.31 3.67 -11.46
N ILE A 316 2.82 4.56 -10.61
CA ILE A 316 2.01 5.59 -9.96
C ILE A 316 2.09 6.86 -10.79
N LYS A 317 0.93 7.42 -11.14
CA LYS A 317 0.82 8.60 -12.00
C LYS A 317 -0.19 9.58 -11.40
N PHE A 318 0.17 10.86 -11.45
CA PHE A 318 -0.75 11.95 -11.21
C PHE A 318 -1.20 12.54 -12.55
N ILE A 319 -2.51 12.78 -12.69
CA ILE A 319 -3.11 13.41 -13.86
C ILE A 319 -3.86 14.65 -13.35
N PRO A 320 -3.38 15.87 -13.62
CA PRO A 320 -4.11 17.07 -13.26
C PRO A 320 -5.40 17.17 -14.08
N ASP A 321 -6.39 17.84 -13.51
CA ASP A 321 -7.60 18.22 -14.24
C ASP A 321 -7.23 19.04 -15.48
N SER A 322 -7.81 18.66 -16.61
CA SER A 322 -7.62 19.33 -17.90
C SER A 322 -8.47 20.59 -18.04
N LYS A 323 -9.52 20.74 -17.22
CA LYS A 323 -10.47 21.85 -17.27
C LYS A 323 -10.44 22.66 -15.98
N PRO A 324 -10.29 24.00 -16.07
CA PRO A 324 -10.39 24.84 -14.90
C PRO A 324 -11.85 24.87 -14.38
N PRO A 325 -12.05 25.10 -13.07
CA PRO A 325 -13.37 25.37 -12.52
C PRO A 325 -14.04 26.55 -13.23
N ILE A 326 -15.31 26.39 -13.55
CA ILE A 326 -16.15 27.39 -14.20
C ILE A 326 -16.90 28.18 -13.13
N HIS A 327 -16.75 29.50 -13.16
CA HIS A 327 -17.61 30.39 -12.38
C HIS A 327 -19.04 30.38 -12.96
N LYS A 328 -20.05 30.06 -12.15
CA LYS A 328 -21.45 30.03 -12.58
C LYS A 328 -22.21 31.28 -12.16
N GLN A 329 -22.04 31.70 -10.90
CA GLN A 329 -22.82 32.80 -10.35
C GLN A 329 -22.09 33.45 -9.17
N THR A 330 -22.14 34.78 -9.12
CA THR A 330 -21.84 35.56 -7.93
C THR A 330 -23.12 36.27 -7.51
N ASP A 331 -23.42 36.20 -6.22
CA ASP A 331 -24.46 37.00 -5.58
C ASP A 331 -23.86 37.72 -4.37
N ILE A 332 -24.05 39.03 -4.29
CA ILE A 332 -23.65 39.84 -3.15
C ILE A 332 -24.93 40.48 -2.65
N SER A 333 -25.15 40.43 -1.35
CA SER A 333 -26.29 41.07 -0.71
C SER A 333 -25.84 42.20 0.20
N ASN A 334 -26.74 43.16 0.39
CA ASN A 334 -26.53 44.44 1.08
C ASN A 334 -25.57 45.40 0.36
N GLU A 335 -25.41 45.25 -0.96
CA GLU A 335 -24.83 46.29 -1.80
C GLU A 335 -25.78 47.48 -1.90
N ARG A 336 -25.23 48.70 -1.91
CA ARG A 336 -26.05 49.93 -2.05
C ARG A 336 -26.34 50.25 -3.51
N TYR A 337 -25.40 49.90 -4.37
CA TYR A 337 -25.52 50.11 -5.80
C TYR A 337 -24.73 49.03 -6.54
N ARG A 338 -25.30 48.54 -7.64
CA ARG A 338 -24.70 47.53 -8.51
C ARG A 338 -24.61 48.08 -9.92
N ASN A 339 -23.41 48.01 -10.51
CA ASN A 339 -23.20 48.25 -11.93
C ASN A 339 -22.52 47.04 -12.56
N ILE A 340 -23.32 46.15 -13.16
CA ILE A 340 -22.84 44.89 -13.78
C ILE A 340 -22.11 44.02 -12.73
N ASN A 341 -20.78 44.11 -12.70
CA ASN A 341 -19.87 43.36 -11.82
C ASN A 341 -19.22 44.22 -10.73
N ASP A 342 -19.53 45.52 -10.71
CA ASP A 342 -19.05 46.45 -9.69
C ASP A 342 -20.12 46.64 -8.61
N PHE A 343 -19.75 46.38 -7.37
CA PHE A 343 -20.62 46.48 -6.21
C PHE A 343 -20.12 47.59 -5.29
N TRP A 344 -21.00 48.54 -4.99
CA TRP A 344 -20.67 49.72 -4.18
C TRP A 344 -21.26 49.58 -2.79
N VAL A 345 -20.39 49.77 -1.81
CA VAL A 345 -20.65 49.57 -0.39
C VAL A 345 -20.02 50.71 0.40
N GLN A 346 -20.54 51.03 1.57
CA GLN A 346 -19.94 51.99 2.49
C GLN A 346 -19.02 51.31 3.50
N PRO A 347 -18.07 52.05 4.10
CA PRO A 347 -17.31 51.55 5.23
C PRO A 347 -18.25 51.00 6.32
N ASN A 348 -17.93 49.80 6.82
CA ASN A 348 -18.66 49.05 7.84
C ASN A 348 -19.99 48.40 7.40
N ASP A 349 -20.33 48.39 6.10
CA ASP A 349 -21.44 47.57 5.61
C ASP A 349 -21.11 46.06 5.80
N LEU A 350 -22.09 45.28 6.27
CA LEU A 350 -21.99 43.82 6.37
C LEU A 350 -22.50 43.18 5.08
N LEU A 351 -21.57 42.63 4.29
CA LEU A 351 -21.87 41.95 3.05
C LEU A 351 -21.99 40.45 3.26
N LYS A 352 -22.94 39.84 2.57
CA LYS A 352 -22.97 38.38 2.38
C LYS A 352 -22.74 38.08 0.91
N VAL A 353 -21.64 37.40 0.64
CA VAL A 353 -21.19 37.01 -0.70
C VAL A 353 -21.43 35.51 -0.87
N SER A 354 -22.13 35.16 -1.94
CA SER A 354 -22.34 33.79 -2.40
C SER A 354 -21.64 33.61 -3.73
N LEU A 355 -20.77 32.61 -3.82
CA LEU A 355 -20.07 32.24 -5.03
C LEU A 355 -20.47 30.81 -5.38
N ARG A 356 -20.97 30.62 -6.59
CA ARG A 356 -21.28 29.32 -7.15
C ARG A 356 -20.34 29.06 -8.31
N GLY A 357 -19.53 28.04 -8.18
CA GLY A 357 -18.76 27.48 -9.27
C GLY A 357 -19.22 26.07 -9.59
N TYR A 358 -18.73 25.54 -10.70
CA TYR A 358 -18.82 24.15 -11.07
C TYR A 358 -17.49 23.72 -11.63
N ASP A 359 -17.02 22.55 -11.24
CA ASP A 359 -15.85 21.92 -11.83
C ASP A 359 -16.33 20.57 -12.38
N GLU A 360 -15.96 20.31 -13.64
CA GLU A 360 -16.43 19.18 -14.44
C GLU A 360 -15.66 17.90 -14.13
N GLU A 361 -14.45 18.02 -13.59
CA GLU A 361 -13.51 16.91 -13.43
C GLU A 361 -13.26 16.63 -11.95
N SER A 362 -13.04 17.69 -11.16
CA SER A 362 -13.01 17.59 -9.72
C SER A 362 -14.09 18.45 -9.05
N PHE A 363 -14.21 18.35 -7.74
CA PHE A 363 -15.12 19.22 -6.98
C PHE A 363 -14.38 20.47 -6.52
N ILE A 364 -15.10 21.58 -6.42
CA ILE A 364 -14.56 22.82 -5.84
C ILE A 364 -14.35 22.64 -4.33
N ASP A 365 -13.10 22.45 -3.89
CA ASP A 365 -12.74 22.33 -2.47
C ASP A 365 -12.64 23.71 -1.77
N ARG A 366 -12.25 24.74 -2.52
CA ARG A 366 -11.97 26.07 -1.98
C ARG A 366 -12.46 27.17 -2.89
N VAL A 367 -12.94 28.25 -2.26
CA VAL A 367 -13.26 29.50 -2.94
C VAL A 367 -12.50 30.63 -2.26
N TYR A 368 -11.90 31.47 -3.10
CA TYR A 368 -11.13 32.64 -2.70
C TYR A 368 -11.87 33.89 -3.15
N LEU A 369 -12.00 34.86 -2.25
CA LEU A 369 -12.56 36.18 -2.57
C LEU A 369 -11.46 37.22 -2.34
N ASN A 370 -11.00 37.87 -3.41
CA ASN A 370 -10.04 38.97 -3.28
C ASN A 370 -10.77 40.31 -3.27
N LEU A 371 -10.69 41.04 -2.15
CA LEU A 371 -11.31 42.35 -1.97
C LEU A 371 -10.28 43.46 -2.18
N ARG A 372 -10.37 44.16 -3.32
CA ARG A 372 -9.51 45.32 -3.63
C ARG A 372 -9.63 46.40 -2.54
N GLY A 373 -8.50 46.88 -2.04
CA GLY A 373 -8.42 48.01 -1.09
C GLY A 373 -8.45 47.67 0.40
N SER A 374 -8.78 46.43 0.79
CA SER A 374 -8.83 46.04 2.21
C SER A 374 -7.59 45.29 2.71
N GLY A 375 -6.76 44.77 1.79
CA GLY A 375 -5.66 43.85 2.12
C GLY A 375 -6.10 42.52 2.73
N LYS A 376 -7.42 42.25 2.81
CA LYS A 376 -7.99 41.01 3.36
C LYS A 376 -8.35 40.06 2.21
N ASP A 377 -7.99 38.79 2.39
CA ASP A 377 -8.28 37.68 1.47
C ASP A 377 -9.14 36.62 2.20
N PRO A 378 -10.47 36.79 2.23
CA PRO A 378 -11.38 35.78 2.75
C PRO A 378 -11.28 34.46 1.99
N ARG A 379 -11.08 33.36 2.73
CA ARG A 379 -10.98 32.00 2.19
C ARG A 379 -12.02 31.12 2.86
N VAL A 380 -12.80 30.40 2.04
CA VAL A 380 -13.77 29.42 2.54
C VAL A 380 -13.42 28.06 1.95
N ARG A 381 -13.37 27.05 2.84
CA ARG A 381 -13.26 25.65 2.46
C ARG A 381 -14.63 25.01 2.58
N TYR A 382 -15.05 24.26 1.56
CA TYR A 382 -16.25 23.45 1.68
C TYR A 382 -15.93 22.21 2.51
N ASN A 383 -16.59 22.08 3.66
CA ASN A 383 -16.58 20.81 4.39
C ASN A 383 -17.48 19.83 3.64
N ARG A 384 -16.91 18.69 3.26
CA ARG A 384 -17.67 17.58 2.69
C ARG A 384 -18.59 17.03 3.79
N SER A 385 -19.89 16.96 3.51
CA SER A 385 -20.85 16.14 4.25
C SER A 385 -21.02 14.81 3.56
#